data_AF-U4UXC5-F1
#
_entry.id   AF-U4UXC5-F1
#
_cell.length_a   1.000
_cell.length_b   1.000
_cell.length_c   1.000
_cell.angle_alpha   90.00
_cell.angle_beta   90.00
_cell.angle_gamma   90.00
#
_symmetry.space_group_name_H-M   'P 1'
#
loop_
_entity.id
_entity.type
_entity.pdbx_description
1 polymer ?
#
loop_
_entity_poly.entity_id
_entity_poly.type
_entity_poly.pdbx_seq_one_letter_code
_entity_poly.pdbx_strand_id
1 'polypeptide(L)'
;MRYLILIIAFCLPSILSAKIWDDTAKVSDLGDVYVYIIDGATGGCWTNISESINYAEGKLKALGINVVKPKPGFPTDRQGTALIVNASITRHEQGWCYGGINVGFQTIGYAVGNRNLFGLIEYSMVSMSVAGGNSANVNVINTIQQALDEWNGRF
;
A
#
# COMPACT_ATOMS: atom_id res chain seq x y z
N MET A 1 -13.77 54.66 -23.25
CA MET A 1 -12.77 53.77 -22.61
C MET A 1 -13.53 52.67 -21.89
N ARG A 2 -13.40 51.43 -22.38
CA ARG A 2 -14.14 50.24 -21.93
C ARG A 2 -13.67 49.84 -20.54
N TYR A 3 -14.61 49.64 -19.62
CA TYR A 3 -14.37 49.13 -18.28
C TYR A 3 -13.74 47.73 -18.34
N LEU A 4 -12.56 47.59 -17.74
CA LEU A 4 -11.85 46.32 -17.58
C LEU A 4 -12.48 45.60 -16.37
N ILE A 5 -13.25 44.54 -16.62
CA ILE A 5 -13.81 43.70 -15.56
C ILE A 5 -12.69 42.80 -15.03
N LEU A 6 -12.25 43.04 -13.79
CA LEU A 6 -11.38 42.13 -13.04
C LEU A 6 -12.21 40.91 -12.61
N ILE A 7 -12.07 39.81 -13.35
CA ILE A 7 -12.57 38.50 -12.93
C ILE A 7 -11.64 38.01 -11.82
N ILE A 8 -12.05 38.20 -10.55
CA ILE A 8 -11.44 37.52 -9.41
C ILE A 8 -11.93 36.07 -9.47
N ALA A 9 -11.12 35.19 -10.04
CA ALA A 9 -11.35 33.75 -9.98
C ALA A 9 -11.28 33.32 -8.51
N PHE A 10 -12.44 33.12 -7.89
CA PHE A 10 -12.59 32.52 -6.57
C PHE A 10 -12.12 31.07 -6.67
N CYS A 11 -10.82 30.83 -6.48
CA CYS A 11 -10.29 29.48 -6.24
C CYS A 11 -10.81 29.02 -4.89
N LEU A 12 -12.02 28.44 -4.87
CA LEU A 12 -12.43 27.59 -3.76
C LEU A 12 -11.33 26.52 -3.64
N PRO A 13 -10.65 26.38 -2.48
CA PRO A 13 -9.72 25.29 -2.29
C PRO A 13 -10.52 24.01 -2.51
N SER A 14 -10.22 23.31 -3.60
CA SER A 14 -10.71 21.96 -3.78
C SER A 14 -10.24 21.17 -2.56
N ILE A 15 -11.16 20.46 -1.91
CA ILE A 15 -10.81 19.46 -0.90
C ILE A 15 -10.08 18.37 -1.68
N LEU A 16 -8.79 18.57 -1.96
CA LEU A 16 -7.93 17.49 -2.42
C LEU A 16 -7.98 16.45 -1.30
N SER A 17 -8.43 15.23 -1.62
CA SER A 17 -8.11 14.08 -0.77
C SER A 17 -6.60 14.10 -0.55
N ALA A 18 -6.19 14.38 0.68
CA ALA A 18 -4.78 14.45 1.01
C ALA A 18 -4.23 13.02 1.01
N LYS A 19 -3.30 12.73 0.10
CA LYS A 19 -2.37 11.63 0.25
C LYS A 19 -1.11 12.20 0.91
N ILE A 20 -0.75 11.67 2.06
CA ILE A 20 0.42 12.10 2.83
C ILE A 20 1.40 10.94 2.88
N TRP A 21 2.67 11.21 2.58
CA TRP A 21 3.77 10.31 2.84
C TRP A 21 4.38 10.66 4.20
N ASP A 22 4.43 9.69 5.12
CA ASP A 22 5.03 9.85 6.44
C ASP A 22 6.21 8.89 6.60
N ASP A 23 7.41 9.39 6.30
CA ASP A 23 8.67 8.66 6.46
C ASP A 23 9.17 8.62 7.91
N THR A 24 8.51 9.34 8.82
CA THR A 24 8.86 9.41 10.24
C THR A 24 8.12 8.39 11.11
N ALA A 25 7.12 7.72 10.53
CA ALA A 25 6.33 6.70 11.20
C ALA A 25 7.20 5.57 11.77
N LYS A 26 6.90 5.22 13.02
CA LYS A 26 7.53 4.14 13.78
C LYS A 26 6.64 2.90 13.79
N VAL A 27 7.20 1.76 14.19
CA VAL A 27 6.44 0.51 14.32
C VAL A 27 5.23 0.69 15.26
N SER A 28 5.34 1.52 16.30
CA SER A 28 4.23 1.84 17.21
C SER A 28 3.05 2.54 16.55
N ASP A 29 3.27 3.25 15.44
CA ASP A 29 2.24 4.03 14.73
C ASP A 29 1.39 3.14 13.82
N LEU A 30 1.82 1.90 13.56
CA LEU A 30 1.09 0.94 12.73
C LEU A 30 -0.18 0.41 13.41
N GLY A 31 -0.22 0.37 14.75
CA GLY A 31 -1.33 -0.21 15.49
C GLY A 31 -1.64 -1.65 15.08
N ASP A 32 -2.93 -1.96 14.92
CA ASP A 32 -3.38 -3.23 14.34
C ASP A 32 -3.12 -3.24 12.83
N VAL A 33 -2.43 -4.28 12.35
CA VAL A 33 -2.10 -4.46 10.93
C VAL A 33 -2.91 -5.60 10.33
N TYR A 34 -3.36 -5.45 9.09
CA TYR A 34 -3.91 -6.54 8.29
C TYR A 34 -3.26 -6.59 6.91
N VAL A 35 -3.14 -7.79 6.36
CA VAL A 35 -2.60 -8.00 5.01
C VAL A 35 -3.74 -7.87 4.00
N TYR A 36 -3.58 -6.99 3.02
CA TYR A 36 -4.55 -6.76 1.95
C TYR A 36 -3.92 -7.09 0.59
N ILE A 37 -4.49 -8.06 -0.10
CA ILE A 37 -4.02 -8.50 -1.41
C ILE A 37 -4.82 -7.83 -2.51
N ILE A 38 -4.12 -7.22 -3.47
CA ILE A 38 -4.66 -6.80 -4.76
C ILE A 38 -4.03 -7.70 -5.82
N ASP A 39 -4.77 -8.73 -6.23
CA ASP A 39 -4.33 -9.66 -7.27
C ASP A 39 -4.78 -9.16 -8.64
N GLY A 40 -3.85 -8.51 -9.34
CA GLY A 40 -3.97 -8.16 -10.75
C GLY A 40 -3.16 -9.10 -11.65
N ALA A 41 -2.70 -10.24 -11.15
CA ALA A 41 -1.86 -11.14 -11.92
C ALA A 41 -2.69 -11.97 -12.90
N THR A 42 -2.18 -12.17 -14.11
CA THR A 42 -2.86 -12.95 -15.15
C THR A 42 -1.93 -14.01 -15.75
N GLY A 43 -2.51 -15.01 -16.42
CA GLY A 43 -1.75 -16.10 -17.04
C GLY A 43 -0.98 -16.97 -16.05
N GLY A 44 -1.37 -17.01 -14.78
CA GLY A 44 -0.68 -17.82 -13.76
C GLY A 44 0.72 -17.30 -13.41
N CYS A 45 0.97 -16.00 -13.56
CA CYS A 45 2.24 -15.39 -13.14
C CYS A 45 2.40 -15.32 -11.62
N TRP A 46 1.31 -15.26 -10.87
CA TRP A 46 1.31 -15.38 -9.42
C TRP A 46 0.26 -16.41 -8.99
N THR A 47 0.68 -17.42 -8.23
CA THR A 47 -0.19 -18.55 -7.86
C THR A 47 -0.11 -18.91 -6.39
N ASN A 48 0.92 -18.47 -5.67
CA ASN A 48 1.12 -18.78 -4.25
C ASN A 48 0.60 -17.66 -3.32
N ILE A 49 -0.61 -17.17 -3.59
CA ILE A 49 -1.20 -16.03 -2.86
C ILE A 49 -1.35 -16.35 -1.36
N SER A 50 -1.86 -17.54 -1.02
CA SER A 50 -2.02 -17.94 0.37
C SER A 50 -0.68 -18.08 1.11
N GLU A 51 0.36 -18.54 0.42
CA GLU A 51 1.72 -18.57 0.97
C GLU A 51 2.24 -17.15 1.22
N SER A 52 2.00 -16.23 0.28
CA SER A 52 2.40 -14.82 0.38
C SER A 52 1.71 -14.12 1.57
N ILE A 53 0.42 -14.39 1.79
CA ILE A 53 -0.32 -13.90 2.97
C ILE A 53 0.30 -14.48 4.25
N ASN A 54 0.46 -15.80 4.32
CA ASN A 54 1.01 -16.46 5.51
C ASN A 54 2.42 -15.97 5.85
N TYR A 55 3.24 -15.73 4.82
CA TYR A 55 4.58 -15.17 4.97
C TYR A 55 4.54 -13.76 5.56
N ALA A 56 3.71 -12.87 5.00
CA ALA A 56 3.54 -11.51 5.49
C ALA A 56 3.02 -11.50 6.94
N GLU A 57 1.94 -12.23 7.23
CA GLU A 57 1.36 -12.31 8.58
C GLU A 57 2.35 -12.89 9.60
N GLY A 58 3.12 -13.91 9.22
CA GLY A 58 4.14 -14.53 10.07
C GLY A 58 5.27 -13.57 10.42
N LYS A 59 5.75 -12.82 9.43
CA LYS A 59 6.82 -11.82 9.63
C LYS A 59 6.34 -10.63 10.46
N LEU A 60 5.15 -10.10 10.21
CA LEU A 60 4.55 -9.04 11.04
C LEU A 60 4.45 -9.46 12.51
N LYS A 61 3.97 -10.68 12.78
CA LYS A 61 3.92 -11.23 14.16
C LYS A 61 5.31 -11.35 14.78
N ALA A 62 6.33 -11.72 14.01
CA ALA A 62 7.71 -11.78 14.48
C ALA A 62 8.27 -10.40 14.85
N LEU A 63 7.73 -9.31 14.29
CA LEU A 63 8.04 -7.92 14.66
C LEU A 63 7.26 -7.44 15.89
N GLY A 64 6.45 -8.30 16.52
CA GLY A 64 5.60 -7.93 17.65
C GLY A 64 4.33 -7.15 17.26
N ILE A 65 4.02 -7.06 15.97
CA ILE A 65 2.83 -6.36 15.46
C ILE A 65 1.59 -7.25 15.63
N ASN A 66 0.50 -6.67 16.13
CA ASN A 66 -0.78 -7.35 16.22
C ASN A 66 -1.42 -7.47 14.82
N VAL A 67 -1.58 -8.71 14.33
CA VAL A 67 -2.15 -8.97 13.01
C VAL A 67 -3.62 -9.37 13.12
N VAL A 68 -4.50 -8.57 12.51
CA VAL A 68 -5.94 -8.78 12.50
C VAL A 68 -6.43 -9.20 11.11
N LYS A 69 -7.58 -9.88 11.05
CA LYS A 69 -8.20 -10.23 9.76
C LYS A 69 -8.99 -9.03 9.19
N PRO A 70 -8.92 -8.79 7.87
CA PRO A 70 -9.76 -7.78 7.24
C PRO A 70 -11.24 -8.11 7.44
N LYS A 71 -12.09 -7.13 7.75
CA LYS A 71 -13.55 -7.33 7.77
C LYS A 71 -14.18 -6.94 6.42
N PRO A 72 -15.32 -7.54 6.05
CA PRO A 72 -16.08 -7.13 4.87
C PRO A 72 -16.55 -5.68 5.01
N GLY A 73 -16.43 -4.87 3.94
CA GLY A 73 -16.86 -3.45 3.93
C GLY A 73 -15.73 -2.40 3.89
N PHE A 74 -14.47 -2.85 3.88
CA PHE A 74 -13.26 -2.02 3.81
C PHE A 74 -13.26 -1.08 2.58
N PRO A 75 -12.93 0.23 2.70
CA PRO A 75 -11.94 0.83 3.61
C PRO A 75 -12.47 1.73 4.73
N THR A 76 -13.78 1.97 4.85
CA THR A 76 -14.30 3.14 5.59
C THR A 76 -14.58 2.93 7.08
N ASP A 77 -14.43 1.72 7.62
CA ASP A 77 -15.02 1.32 8.90
C ASP A 77 -14.02 0.87 9.98
N ARG A 78 -12.70 1.07 9.79
CA ARG A 78 -11.69 0.71 10.80
C ARG A 78 -10.51 1.65 10.96
N GLN A 79 -10.14 1.81 12.24
CA GLN A 79 -8.82 2.18 12.73
C GLN A 79 -7.86 0.99 12.51
N GLY A 80 -6.71 1.21 11.86
CA GLY A 80 -5.70 0.19 11.61
C GLY A 80 -4.89 0.47 10.34
N THR A 81 -3.81 -0.28 10.14
CA THR A 81 -2.91 -0.12 8.99
C THR A 81 -2.97 -1.32 8.05
N ALA A 82 -3.12 -1.06 6.76
CA ALA A 82 -3.02 -2.06 5.71
C ALA A 82 -1.55 -2.31 5.37
N LEU A 83 -1.10 -3.56 5.36
CA LEU A 83 -0.01 -3.98 4.50
C LEU A 83 -0.61 -4.37 3.14
N ILE A 84 -0.56 -3.46 2.18
CA ILE A 84 -1.07 -3.70 0.83
C ILE A 84 0.00 -4.42 0.02
N VAL A 85 -0.36 -5.55 -0.58
CA VAL A 85 0.45 -6.28 -1.57
C VAL A 85 -0.32 -6.25 -2.88
N ASN A 86 0.14 -5.43 -3.82
CA ASN A 86 -0.42 -5.32 -5.16
C ASN A 86 0.54 -5.94 -6.17
N ALA A 87 0.10 -6.99 -6.86
CA ALA A 87 0.83 -7.60 -7.96
C ALA A 87 0.04 -7.44 -9.26
N SER A 88 0.51 -6.57 -10.14
CA SER A 88 -0.05 -6.36 -11.48
C SER A 88 0.92 -6.95 -12.51
N ILE A 89 0.83 -8.26 -12.73
CA ILE A 89 1.82 -9.05 -13.50
C ILE A 89 1.11 -9.90 -14.54
N THR A 90 1.51 -9.81 -15.80
CA THR A 90 0.88 -10.49 -16.93
C THR A 90 1.87 -11.45 -17.60
N ARG A 91 1.36 -12.56 -18.14
CA ARG A 91 2.15 -13.46 -18.98
C ARG A 91 2.24 -12.91 -20.40
N HIS A 92 3.46 -12.74 -20.88
CA HIS A 92 3.76 -12.44 -22.27
C HIS A 92 3.50 -13.67 -23.16
N GLU A 93 3.23 -13.46 -24.45
CA GLU A 93 2.97 -14.55 -25.42
C GLU A 93 4.10 -15.58 -25.50
N GLN A 94 5.34 -15.13 -25.28
CA GLN A 94 6.53 -15.99 -25.24
C GLN A 94 6.69 -16.75 -23.91
N GLY A 95 5.70 -16.70 -23.02
CA GLY A 95 5.63 -17.51 -21.81
C GLY A 95 6.24 -16.90 -20.55
N TRP A 96 6.97 -15.77 -20.64
CA TRP A 96 7.55 -15.10 -19.48
C TRP A 96 6.60 -14.10 -18.82
N CYS A 97 6.81 -13.80 -17.55
CA CYS A 97 6.00 -12.87 -16.76
C CYS A 97 6.58 -11.46 -16.73
N TYR A 98 5.72 -10.45 -16.75
CA TYR A 98 6.12 -9.05 -16.68
C TYR A 98 5.10 -8.15 -16.00
N GLY A 99 5.56 -7.06 -15.38
CA GLY A 99 4.70 -6.11 -14.70
C GLY A 99 5.35 -5.53 -13.46
N GLY A 100 4.53 -5.23 -12.45
CA GLY A 100 4.97 -4.58 -11.22
C GLY A 100 4.37 -5.19 -9.96
N ILE A 101 5.15 -5.16 -8.90
CA ILE A 101 4.73 -5.49 -7.54
C ILE A 101 4.94 -4.24 -6.69
N ASN A 102 3.92 -3.85 -5.93
CA ASN A 102 4.01 -2.78 -4.96
C ASN A 102 3.58 -3.32 -3.59
N VAL A 103 4.43 -3.16 -2.58
CA VAL A 103 4.13 -3.55 -1.21
C VAL A 103 4.33 -2.35 -0.30
N GLY A 104 3.34 -1.98 0.51
CA GLY A 104 3.44 -0.79 1.34
C GLY A 104 2.43 -0.74 2.48
N PHE A 105 2.74 0.08 3.48
CA PHE A 105 1.87 0.30 4.63
C PHE A 105 1.04 1.56 4.42
N GLN A 106 -0.27 1.44 4.58
CA GLN A 106 -1.20 2.55 4.39
C GLN A 106 -2.30 2.55 5.45
N THR A 107 -2.68 3.71 5.95
CA THR A 107 -3.84 3.89 6.83
C THR A 107 -4.69 5.06 6.38
N ILE A 108 -5.92 5.12 6.89
CA ILE A 108 -6.76 6.30 6.73
C ILE A 108 -6.49 7.19 7.94
N GLY A 109 -5.91 8.36 7.66
CA GLY A 109 -5.80 9.41 8.66
C GLY A 109 -7.18 9.97 8.94
N TYR A 110 -7.61 9.88 10.20
CA TYR A 110 -8.69 10.67 10.76
C TYR A 110 -8.06 11.62 11.78
N ALA A 111 -7.53 12.74 11.29
CA ALA A 111 -6.84 13.77 12.06
C ALA A 111 -5.53 13.35 12.77
N VAL A 112 -4.39 13.88 12.29
CA VAL A 112 -3.12 13.91 13.03
C VAL A 112 -3.04 15.25 13.76
N GLY A 113 -3.24 15.26 15.08
CA GLY A 113 -3.30 16.48 15.90
C GLY A 113 -4.57 17.32 15.68
N ASN A 114 -4.46 18.66 15.77
CA ASN A 114 -5.58 19.62 15.60
C ASN A 114 -6.03 19.84 14.13
N ARG A 115 -5.68 18.96 13.21
CA ARG A 115 -6.03 19.10 11.79
C ARG A 115 -6.99 17.98 11.39
N ASN A 116 -8.23 18.35 11.03
CA ASN A 116 -9.19 17.45 10.41
C ASN A 116 -8.76 17.11 8.98
N LEU A 117 -7.79 16.20 8.85
CA LEU A 117 -7.41 15.61 7.58
C LEU A 117 -8.09 14.25 7.50
N PHE A 118 -8.98 14.10 6.52
CA PHE A 118 -9.51 12.83 6.05
C PHE A 118 -8.74 12.48 4.78
N GLY A 119 -7.88 11.46 4.85
CA GLY A 119 -6.93 11.19 3.77
C GLY A 119 -6.19 9.87 3.92
N LEU A 120 -5.47 9.50 2.87
CA LEU A 120 -4.61 8.30 2.88
C LEU A 120 -3.23 8.71 3.42
N ILE A 121 -2.78 8.03 4.45
CA ILE A 121 -1.41 8.15 4.95
C ILE A 121 -0.66 6.90 4.47
N GLU A 122 0.42 7.11 3.73
CA GLU A 122 1.35 6.06 3.31
C GLU A 122 2.61 6.14 4.16
N TYR A 123 2.93 5.06 4.85
CA TYR A 123 4.10 4.99 5.72
C TYR A 123 5.34 4.44 5.00
N SER A 124 5.12 3.52 4.04
CA SER A 124 6.19 3.00 3.19
C SER A 124 5.63 2.38 1.92
N MET A 125 6.50 2.22 0.92
CA MET A 125 6.20 1.57 -0.35
C MET A 125 7.50 1.07 -0.99
N VAL A 126 7.55 -0.22 -1.25
CA VAL A 126 8.58 -0.89 -2.04
C VAL A 126 7.96 -1.35 -3.34
N SER A 127 8.63 -1.00 -4.45
CA SER A 127 8.20 -1.37 -5.80
C SER A 127 9.25 -2.25 -6.47
N MET A 128 8.81 -3.31 -7.12
CA MET A 128 9.65 -4.20 -7.93
C MET A 128 9.06 -4.36 -9.33
N SER A 129 9.88 -4.12 -10.35
CA SER A 129 9.55 -4.50 -11.72
C SER A 129 9.88 -5.98 -11.95
N VAL A 130 8.95 -6.70 -12.55
CA VAL A 130 9.15 -8.07 -13.01
C VAL A 130 9.28 -8.03 -14.52
N ALA A 131 10.34 -8.63 -15.05
CA ALA A 131 10.56 -8.80 -16.48
C ALA A 131 11.36 -10.08 -16.71
N GLY A 132 10.66 -11.17 -17.05
CA GLY A 132 11.25 -12.48 -17.28
C GLY A 132 10.77 -13.54 -16.28
N GLY A 133 11.22 -14.78 -16.50
CA GLY A 133 10.83 -15.94 -15.68
C GLY A 133 9.40 -16.44 -15.96
N ASN A 134 9.11 -17.69 -15.57
CA ASN A 134 7.81 -18.32 -15.82
C ASN A 134 6.77 -18.06 -14.72
N SER A 135 7.19 -17.45 -13.61
CA SER A 135 6.40 -17.10 -12.42
C SER A 135 7.08 -15.94 -11.68
N ALA A 136 6.27 -15.15 -10.98
CA ALA A 136 6.67 -14.06 -10.10
C ALA A 136 6.46 -14.38 -8.61
N ASN A 137 6.17 -15.64 -8.25
CA ASN A 137 5.90 -16.06 -6.87
C ASN A 137 7.01 -15.63 -5.90
N VAL A 138 8.27 -15.87 -6.28
CA VAL A 138 9.45 -15.49 -5.48
C VAL A 138 9.62 -13.97 -5.44
N ASN A 139 9.34 -13.27 -6.54
CA ASN A 139 9.41 -11.81 -6.58
C ASN A 139 8.44 -11.17 -5.59
N VAL A 140 7.22 -11.69 -5.48
CA VAL A 140 6.23 -11.21 -4.50
C VAL A 140 6.74 -11.41 -3.08
N ILE A 141 7.21 -12.61 -2.72
CA ILE A 141 7.76 -12.90 -1.39
C ILE A 141 8.94 -11.99 -1.05
N ASN A 142 9.86 -11.79 -2.01
CA ASN A 142 11.03 -10.92 -1.81
C ASN A 142 10.63 -9.46 -1.63
N THR A 143 9.63 -8.98 -2.38
CA THR A 143 9.15 -7.60 -2.24
C THR A 143 8.45 -7.39 -0.89
N ILE A 144 7.67 -8.38 -0.42
CA ILE A 144 7.10 -8.38 0.93
C ILE A 144 8.21 -8.33 1.98
N GLN A 145 9.24 -9.16 1.84
CA GLN A 145 10.37 -9.17 2.77
C GLN A 145 11.05 -7.81 2.83
N GLN A 146 11.38 -7.22 1.67
CA GLN A 146 12.01 -5.92 1.60
C GLN A 146 11.16 -4.83 2.26
N ALA A 147 9.86 -4.82 2.00
CA ALA A 147 8.94 -3.87 2.63
C ALA A 147 8.87 -4.01 4.15
N LEU A 148 9.03 -5.22 4.69
CA LEU A 148 9.07 -5.48 6.14
C LEU A 148 10.45 -5.17 6.75
N ASP A 149 11.53 -5.40 6.00
CA ASP A 149 12.89 -5.12 6.46
C ASP A 149 13.13 -3.61 6.67
N GLU A 150 12.41 -2.73 5.95
CA GLU A 150 12.40 -1.27 6.18
C GLU A 150 11.93 -0.89 7.60
N TRP A 151 11.16 -1.76 8.27
CA TRP A 151 10.62 -1.51 9.61
C TRP A 151 11.51 -2.03 10.74
N ASN A 152 12.46 -2.94 10.45
CA ASN A 152 13.40 -3.46 11.45
C ASN A 152 14.29 -2.36 12.09
N GLY A 153 14.40 -1.18 11.45
CA GLY A 153 15.14 -0.03 11.97
C GLY A 153 14.29 1.08 12.59
N ARG A 154 12.96 0.91 12.70
CA ARG A 154 12.01 1.97 13.06
C ARG A 154 11.30 1.76 14.41
N PHE A 155 12.01 1.17 15.39
CA PHE A 155 11.52 0.94 16.75
C PHE A 155 11.63 2.19 17.64
#